data_AF-A0A9Q5ZA99-F1
#
_entry.id   AF-A0A9Q5ZA99-F1
#
_cell.length_a   1.000
_cell.length_b   1.000
_cell.length_c   1.000
_cell.angle_alpha   90.00
_cell.angle_beta   90.00
_cell.angle_gamma   90.00
#
_symmetry.space_group_name_H-M   'P 1'
#
loop_
_entity.id
_entity.type
_entity.pdbx_description
1 polymer ?
#
loop_
_entity_poly.entity_id
_entity_poly.type
_entity_poly.pdbx_seq_one_letter_code
_entity_poly.pdbx_strand_id
1 'polypeptide(L)'
;MGGSIYSLRYQAFLKRLRQAREEANLTQVEVAKKLNQPQSFISRCESGERRVDIVELTDFAVIYKKPLDFFVDFHFDTENSSETP
;
A
#
# COMPACT_ATOMS: atom_id res chain seq x y z
N MET A 1 18.10 14.50 -7.66
CA MET A 1 16.65 14.67 -7.89
C MET A 1 16.20 13.64 -8.93
N GLY A 2 15.55 12.56 -8.49
CA GLY A 2 14.99 11.51 -9.37
C GLY A 2 13.82 10.77 -8.72
N GLY A 3 13.18 11.38 -7.72
CA GLY A 3 12.32 10.66 -6.76
C GLY A 3 10.84 11.04 -6.77
N SER A 4 10.39 11.92 -7.66
CA SER A 4 9.01 12.46 -7.61
C SER A 4 7.98 11.37 -7.98
N ILE A 5 8.09 10.74 -9.14
CA ILE A 5 7.12 9.73 -9.60
C ILE A 5 7.20 8.46 -8.73
N TYR A 6 8.40 8.04 -8.33
CA TYR A 6 8.57 6.89 -7.44
C TYR A 6 7.96 7.13 -6.06
N SER A 7 8.07 8.34 -5.49
CA SER A 7 7.43 8.65 -4.22
C SER A 7 5.90 8.70 -4.38
N LEU A 8 5.37 9.22 -5.49
CA LEU A 8 3.92 9.23 -5.75
C LEU A 8 3.33 7.83 -5.84
N ARG A 9 3.97 6.92 -6.60
CA ARG A 9 3.58 5.49 -6.67
C ARG A 9 3.61 4.83 -5.31
N TYR A 10 4.68 5.08 -4.55
CA TYR A 10 4.80 4.49 -3.22
C TYR A 10 3.75 5.05 -2.24
N GLN A 11 3.45 6.34 -2.29
CA GLN A 11 2.38 6.93 -1.48
C GLN A 11 1.00 6.34 -1.84
N ALA A 12 0.73 6.11 -3.14
CA ALA A 12 -0.49 5.43 -3.57
C ALA A 12 -0.55 3.97 -3.05
N PHE A 13 0.58 3.25 -3.09
CA PHE A 13 0.70 1.92 -2.50
C PHE A 13 0.37 1.93 -1.00
N LEU A 14 0.94 2.84 -0.21
CA LEU A 14 0.70 2.94 1.23
C LEU A 14 -0.78 3.21 1.55
N LYS A 15 -1.42 4.09 0.76
CA LYS A 15 -2.86 4.36 0.89
C LYS A 15 -3.69 3.11 0.64
N ARG A 16 -3.39 2.36 -0.45
CA ARG A 16 -4.07 1.10 -0.77
C ARG A 16 -3.83 0.04 0.31
N LEU A 17 -2.63 -0.03 0.88
CA LEU A 17 -2.30 -0.96 1.97
C LEU A 17 -3.17 -0.72 3.20
N ARG A 18 -3.28 0.54 3.63
CA ARG A 18 -4.14 0.95 4.75
C ARG A 18 -5.63 0.75 4.44
N GLN A 19 -6.06 1.15 3.25
CA GLN A 19 -7.44 0.98 2.80
C GLN A 19 -7.86 -0.49 2.83
N ALA A 20 -7.03 -1.40 2.30
CA ALA A 20 -7.31 -2.83 2.31
C ALA A 20 -7.48 -3.39 3.73
N ARG A 21 -6.66 -2.92 4.69
CA ARG A 21 -6.79 -3.29 6.10
C ARG A 21 -8.13 -2.82 6.68
N GLU A 22 -8.48 -1.56 6.44
CA GLU A 22 -9.71 -0.95 6.95
C GLU A 22 -10.97 -1.61 6.34
N GLU A 23 -10.97 -1.90 5.04
CA GLU A 23 -12.05 -2.64 4.37
C GLU A 23 -12.18 -4.09 4.86
N ALA A 24 -11.07 -4.71 5.27
CA ALA A 24 -11.07 -6.01 5.93
C ALA A 24 -11.56 -5.94 7.40
N ASN A 25 -11.87 -4.74 7.92
CA ASN A 25 -12.25 -4.46 9.30
C ASN A 25 -11.21 -4.94 10.32
N LEU A 26 -9.93 -4.78 10.00
CA LEU A 26 -8.83 -5.19 10.86
C LEU A 26 -8.11 -3.99 11.48
N THR A 27 -7.77 -4.09 12.75
CA THR A 27 -6.82 -3.19 13.42
C THR A 27 -5.39 -3.57 13.06
N GLN A 28 -4.45 -2.64 13.18
CA GLN A 28 -3.02 -2.94 12.98
C GLN A 28 -2.52 -4.04 13.94
N VAL A 29 -3.07 -4.13 15.16
CA VAL A 29 -2.73 -5.19 16.12
C VAL A 29 -3.16 -6.57 15.61
N GLU A 30 -4.35 -6.69 15.03
CA GLU A 30 -4.87 -7.97 14.53
C GLU A 30 -4.08 -8.46 13.32
N VAL A 31 -3.68 -7.56 12.42
CA VAL A 31 -2.81 -7.92 11.29
C VAL A 31 -1.43 -8.35 11.80
N ALA A 32 -0.86 -7.60 12.75
CA ALA A 32 0.43 -7.93 13.34
C ALA A 32 0.43 -9.33 13.97
N LYS A 33 -0.65 -9.68 14.70
CA LYS A 33 -0.84 -11.03 15.24
C LYS A 33 -0.89 -12.10 14.15
N LYS A 34 -1.58 -11.86 13.03
CA LYS A 34 -1.67 -12.79 11.90
C LYS A 34 -0.31 -13.01 11.21
N LEU A 35 0.55 -11.98 11.20
CA LEU A 35 1.89 -12.02 10.62
C LEU A 35 2.98 -12.46 11.61
N ASN A 36 2.64 -12.72 12.88
CA ASN A 36 3.60 -12.93 13.96
C ASN A 36 4.64 -11.80 14.06
N GLN A 37 4.17 -10.55 13.96
CA GLN A 37 4.96 -9.32 14.01
C GLN A 37 4.47 -8.40 15.15
N PRO A 38 5.29 -7.42 15.60
CA PRO A 38 4.82 -6.38 16.50
C PRO A 38 3.89 -5.40 15.76
N GLN A 39 2.95 -4.74 16.46
CA GLN A 39 2.07 -3.74 15.85
C GLN A 39 2.86 -2.59 15.17
N SER A 40 4.03 -2.24 15.70
CA SER A 40 4.93 -1.24 15.11
C SER A 40 5.47 -1.64 13.74
N PHE A 41 5.48 -2.93 13.39
CA PHE A 41 5.78 -3.38 12.02
C PHE A 41 4.73 -2.86 11.04
N ILE A 42 3.44 -3.03 11.36
CA ILE A 42 2.33 -2.60 10.51
C ILE A 42 2.28 -1.08 10.41
N SER A 43 2.42 -0.39 11.55
CA SER A 43 2.45 1.08 11.59
C SER A 43 3.55 1.65 10.68
N ARG A 44 4.77 1.11 10.78
CA ARG A 44 5.91 1.56 9.96
C ARG A 44 5.78 1.19 8.49
N CYS A 45 5.12 0.08 8.17
CA CYS A 45 4.77 -0.24 6.79
C CYS A 45 3.78 0.79 6.24
N GLU A 46 2.66 1.04 6.92
CA GLU A 46 1.61 1.98 6.47
C GLU A 46 2.08 3.44 6.42
N SER A 47 3.03 3.85 7.28
CA SER A 47 3.63 5.19 7.24
C SER A 47 4.72 5.34 6.18
N GLY A 48 5.22 4.23 5.63
CA GLY A 48 6.35 4.22 4.69
C GLY A 48 7.72 4.35 5.33
N GLU A 49 7.82 4.38 6.66
CA GLU A 49 9.10 4.33 7.39
C GLU A 49 9.84 3.01 7.11
N ARG A 50 9.08 1.92 6.90
CA ARG A 50 9.59 0.62 6.46
C ARG A 50 9.01 0.27 5.09
N ARG A 51 9.89 -0.18 4.19
CA ARG A 51 9.48 -0.74 2.90
C ARG A 51 8.84 -2.11 3.09
N VAL A 52 7.78 -2.36 2.35
CA VAL A 52 7.15 -3.69 2.23
C VAL A 52 7.78 -4.39 1.03
N ASP A 53 8.28 -5.60 1.22
CA ASP A 53 8.76 -6.43 0.12
C ASP A 53 7.62 -7.25 -0.52
N ILE A 54 7.94 -7.99 -1.59
CA ILE A 54 6.92 -8.73 -2.35
C ILE A 54 6.32 -9.90 -1.56
N VAL A 55 7.10 -10.57 -0.70
CA VAL A 55 6.63 -11.70 0.12
C VAL A 55 5.66 -11.16 1.16
N GLU A 56 6.04 -10.09 1.86
CA GLU A 56 5.17 -9.41 2.81
C GLU A 56 3.89 -8.89 2.15
N LEU A 57 3.99 -8.36 0.93
CA LEU A 57 2.81 -7.94 0.17
C LEU A 57 1.87 -9.11 -0.15
N THR A 58 2.41 -10.30 -0.46
CA THR A 58 1.56 -11.49 -0.65
C THR A 58 0.82 -11.87 0.63
N ASP A 59 1.46 -11.79 1.79
CA ASP A 59 0.81 -12.08 3.07
C ASP A 59 -0.29 -11.04 3.38
N PHE A 60 0.00 -9.75 3.17
CA PHE A 60 -1.01 -8.69 3.31
C PHE A 60 -2.20 -8.91 2.37
N ALA A 61 -1.97 -9.26 1.11
CA ALA A 61 -3.02 -9.52 0.13
C ALA A 61 -3.96 -10.65 0.59
N VAL A 62 -3.40 -11.75 1.11
CA VAL A 62 -4.17 -12.86 1.67
C VAL A 62 -4.97 -12.43 2.90
N ILE A 63 -4.34 -11.73 3.84
CA ILE A 63 -4.99 -11.28 5.09
C ILE A 63 -6.14 -10.31 4.79
N TYR A 64 -5.93 -9.38 3.85
CA TYR A 64 -6.90 -8.36 3.47
C TYR A 64 -7.92 -8.83 2.44
N LYS A 65 -7.80 -10.07 1.95
CA LYS A 65 -8.66 -10.65 0.92
C LYS A 65 -8.71 -9.78 -0.34
N LYS A 66 -7.55 -9.29 -0.76
CA LYS A 66 -7.38 -8.50 -1.99
C LYS A 66 -6.49 -9.25 -2.97
N PRO A 67 -6.79 -9.19 -4.28
CA PRO A 67 -5.84 -9.63 -5.29
C PRO A 67 -4.61 -8.70 -5.33
N LEU A 68 -3.46 -9.18 -5.81
CA LEU A 68 -2.19 -8.42 -5.76
C LEU A 68 -2.22 -7.15 -6.61
N ASP A 69 -2.91 -7.18 -7.74
CA ASP A 69 -3.17 -6.05 -8.64
C ASP A 69 -3.80 -4.86 -7.90
N PHE A 70 -4.63 -5.10 -6.89
CA PHE A 70 -5.20 -4.05 -6.05
C PHE A 70 -4.14 -3.11 -5.44
N PHE A 71 -2.92 -3.61 -5.17
CA PHE A 71 -1.86 -2.83 -4.54
C PHE A 71 -0.89 -2.19 -5.54
N VAL A 72 -0.83 -2.69 -6.77
CA VAL A 72 0.17 -2.29 -7.78
C VAL A 72 -0.43 -1.59 -8.99
N ASP A 73 -1.76 -1.61 -9.14
CA ASP A 73 -2.46 -0.93 -10.21
C ASP A 73 -2.59 0.57 -9.91
N PHE A 74 -1.60 1.31 -10.42
CA PHE A 74 -1.53 2.76 -10.37
C PHE A 74 -1.89 3.30 -11.76
N HIS A 75 -3.19 3.41 -12.04
CA HIS A 75 -3.64 4.25 -13.14
C HIS A 75 -3.29 5.70 -12.81
N PHE A 76 -2.27 6.21 -13.51
CA PHE A 76 -2.03 7.64 -13.60
C PHE A 76 -2.88 8.12 -14.76
N ASP A 77 -3.95 8.84 -14.47
CA ASP A 77 -4.64 9.59 -15.51
C ASP A 77 -3.63 10.62 -16.06
N THR A 78 -3.07 10.33 -17.23
CA THR A 78 -2.38 11.32 -18.06
C THR A 78 -3.42 12.24 -18.69
N GLU A 79 -4.24 12.90 -17.88
CA GLU A 79 -5.16 13.94 -18.31
C GLU A 79 -4.76 15.25 -17.63
N ASN A 80 -3.69 15.87 -18.14
CA ASN A 80 -3.51 17.33 -18.10
C ASN A 80 -2.38 17.82 -19.04
N SER A 81 -2.34 17.30 -20.26
CA SER A 81 -1.37 17.76 -21.28
C SER A 81 -1.94 17.76 -22.69
N SER A 82 -3.17 18.25 -22.87
CA SER A 82 -3.64 18.75 -24.16
C SER A 82 -5.06 19.30 -23.98
N GLU A 83 -5.20 20.62 -23.99
CA GLU A 83 -6.20 21.36 -24.79
C GLU A 83 -6.16 22.85 -24.40
N THR A 84 -5.28 23.57 -25.08
CA THR A 84 -5.59 24.93 -25.55
C THR A 84 -6.09 24.80 -26.98
N PRO A 85 -7.20 25.47 -27.31
CA PRO A 85 -7.22 26.38 -28.45
C PRO A 85 -6.87 27.81 -28.00
#